data_AF-A0A8J8KPG1-F1
#
_entry.id   AF-A0A8J8KPG1-F1
#
_cell.length_a   1.000
_cell.length_b   1.000
_cell.length_c   1.000
_cell.angle_alpha   90.00
_cell.angle_beta   90.00
_cell.angle_gamma   90.00
#
_symmetry.space_group_name_H-M   'P 1'
#
loop_
_entity.id
_entity.type
_entity.pdbx_description
1 polymer ?
#
loop_
_entity_poly.entity_id
_entity_poly.type
_entity_poly.pdbx_seq_one_letter_code
_entity_poly.pdbx_strand_id
1 'polypeptide(L)'
;MDEIKTWTDFGALTKEQLDAFTPEELETLKTSIADNEAKTADERKRKDEEAAKNKELAENYKIRAEKAESKVKDKGEGLSDKDIFTLTKSDIDEEDFDEIKNYASFKKISVSEALKDKTLQSIISDRKEERQSAAVAAANAKSPRGTSKVSPETLLEKARQGQMPEKDEDIEKLVEARINSKKRG
;
A
#
# COMPACT_ATOMS: atom_id res chain seq x y z
N MET A 1 59.40 -46.01 -4.20
CA MET A 1 58.58 -46.40 -5.35
C MET A 1 57.36 -45.51 -5.30
N ASP A 2 57.20 -44.63 -6.28
CA ASP A 2 55.99 -43.81 -6.38
C ASP A 2 54.79 -44.73 -6.62
N GLU A 3 53.69 -44.51 -5.89
CA GLU A 3 52.47 -45.29 -6.08
C GLU A 3 51.83 -44.90 -7.41
N ILE A 4 51.82 -45.83 -8.37
CA ILE A 4 51.21 -45.63 -9.68
C ILE A 4 49.69 -45.73 -9.52
N LYS A 5 49.01 -44.58 -9.55
CA LYS A 5 47.56 -44.49 -9.26
C LYS A 5 46.72 -44.05 -10.45
N THR A 6 47.33 -43.43 -11.45
CA THR A 6 46.68 -42.91 -12.66
C THR A 6 47.36 -43.40 -13.93
N TRP A 7 46.67 -43.31 -15.07
CA TRP A 7 47.28 -43.60 -16.37
C TRP A 7 48.40 -42.63 -16.72
N THR A 8 48.39 -41.43 -16.15
CA THR A 8 49.49 -40.46 -16.28
C THR A 8 50.73 -40.95 -15.55
N ASP A 9 50.58 -41.48 -14.34
CA ASP A 9 51.71 -42.05 -13.58
C ASP A 9 52.26 -43.31 -14.26
N PHE A 10 51.37 -44.15 -14.81
CA PHE A 10 51.76 -45.34 -15.55
C PHE A 10 52.49 -45.00 -16.87
N GLY A 11 52.02 -43.97 -17.58
CA GLY A 11 52.66 -43.50 -18.81
C GLY A 11 54.00 -42.78 -18.59
N ALA A 12 54.30 -42.36 -17.37
CA ALA A 12 55.57 -41.73 -17.00
C ALA A 12 56.68 -42.74 -16.65
N LEU A 13 56.37 -44.04 -16.63
CA LEU A 13 57.35 -45.09 -16.35
C LEU A 13 58.37 -45.22 -17.47
N THR A 14 59.64 -45.38 -17.09
CA THR A 14 60.71 -45.69 -18.02
C THR A 14 60.64 -47.16 -18.47
N LYS A 15 61.25 -47.49 -19.60
CA LYS A 15 61.29 -48.86 -20.13
C LYS A 15 61.90 -49.86 -19.14
N GLU A 16 62.96 -49.46 -18.43
CA GLU A 16 63.62 -50.29 -17.41
C GLU A 16 62.70 -50.59 -16.22
N GLN A 17 61.83 -49.65 -15.86
CA GLN A 17 60.83 -49.85 -14.81
C GLN A 17 59.67 -50.72 -15.29
N LEU A 18 59.31 -50.64 -16.58
CA LEU A 18 58.25 -51.47 -17.16
C LEU A 18 58.68 -52.94 -17.28
N ASP A 19 59.93 -53.18 -17.69
CA ASP A 19 60.54 -54.50 -17.82
C ASP A 19 60.78 -55.17 -16.44
N ALA A 20 60.77 -54.40 -15.34
CA ALA A 20 60.88 -54.90 -13.98
C ALA A 20 59.58 -55.54 -13.45
N PHE A 21 58.43 -55.28 -14.10
CA PHE A 21 57.15 -55.91 -13.76
C PHE A 21 56.90 -57.14 -14.61
N THR A 22 56.37 -58.19 -13.98
CA THR A 22 55.85 -59.34 -14.70
C THR A 22 54.57 -58.98 -15.46
N PRO A 23 54.21 -59.71 -16.53
CA PRO A 23 52.97 -59.48 -17.27
C PRO A 23 51.71 -59.52 -16.38
N GLU A 24 51.69 -60.37 -15.35
CA GLU A 24 50.59 -60.46 -14.40
C GLU A 24 50.49 -59.22 -13.51
N GLU A 25 51.62 -58.72 -13.01
CA GLU A 25 51.67 -57.50 -12.21
C GLU A 25 51.22 -56.27 -13.01
N LEU A 26 51.61 -56.17 -14.30
CA LEU A 26 51.16 -55.09 -15.18
C LEU A 26 49.64 -55.11 -15.38
N GLU A 27 49.03 -56.28 -15.55
CA GLU A 27 47.57 -56.39 -15.69
C GLU A 27 46.85 -56.02 -14.37
N THR A 28 47.36 -56.47 -13.21
CA THR A 28 46.79 -56.06 -11.91
C THR A 28 46.93 -54.56 -11.65
N LEU A 29 48.01 -53.95 -12.12
CA LEU A 29 48.23 -52.53 -11.97
C LEU A 29 47.29 -51.72 -12.85
N LYS A 30 47.11 -52.11 -14.12
CA LYS A 30 46.15 -51.48 -15.04
C LYS A 30 44.72 -51.55 -14.53
N THR A 31 44.28 -52.68 -13.98
CA THR A 31 42.94 -52.81 -13.40
C THR A 31 42.78 -51.93 -12.16
N SER A 32 43.78 -51.88 -11.28
CA SER A 32 43.79 -50.99 -10.12
C SER A 32 43.75 -49.50 -10.50
N ILE A 33 44.45 -49.10 -11.56
CA ILE A 33 44.42 -47.73 -12.09
C ILE A 33 43.03 -47.41 -12.64
N ALA A 34 42.45 -48.32 -13.44
CA ALA A 34 41.13 -48.14 -14.03
C ALA A 34 40.04 -48.00 -12.94
N ASP A 35 40.09 -48.83 -11.90
CA ASP A 35 39.15 -48.76 -10.77
C ASP A 35 39.30 -47.47 -9.96
N ASN A 36 40.52 -46.97 -9.78
CA ASN A 36 40.79 -45.74 -9.04
C ASN A 36 40.36 -44.50 -9.84
N GLU A 37 40.61 -44.46 -11.14
CA GLU A 37 40.12 -43.38 -12.01
C GLU A 37 38.59 -43.37 -12.12
N ALA A 38 37.94 -44.54 -12.18
CA ALA A 38 36.48 -44.63 -12.15
C ALA A 38 35.90 -44.06 -10.83
N LYS A 39 36.48 -44.44 -9.68
CA LYS A 39 36.06 -43.92 -8.37
C LYS A 39 36.25 -42.41 -8.25
N THR A 40 37.39 -41.89 -8.68
CA THR A 40 37.67 -40.45 -8.62
C THR A 40 36.80 -39.65 -9.59
N ALA A 41 36.46 -40.20 -10.75
CA ALA A 41 35.53 -39.58 -11.69
C ALA A 41 34.10 -39.49 -11.11
N ASP A 42 33.63 -40.54 -10.45
CA ASP A 42 32.32 -40.55 -9.79
C ASP A 42 32.25 -39.59 -8.60
N GLU A 43 33.31 -39.49 -7.80
CA GLU A 43 33.40 -38.51 -6.71
C GLU A 43 33.39 -37.07 -7.22
N ARG A 44 34.06 -36.79 -8.35
CA ARG A 44 34.03 -35.46 -8.98
C ARG A 44 32.63 -35.11 -9.46
N LYS A 45 31.94 -36.02 -10.15
CA LYS A 45 30.54 -35.83 -10.57
C LYS A 45 29.62 -35.52 -9.40
N ARG A 46 29.72 -36.28 -8.30
CA ARG A 46 28.92 -36.04 -7.09
C ARG A 46 29.19 -34.66 -6.48
N LYS A 47 30.45 -34.24 -6.40
CA LYS A 47 30.82 -32.91 -5.89
C LYS A 47 30.32 -31.79 -6.80
N ASP A 48 30.38 -31.98 -8.11
CA ASP A 48 29.88 -31.00 -9.08
C ASP A 48 28.34 -30.86 -9.01
N GLU A 49 27.63 -31.97 -8.86
CA GLU A 49 26.17 -31.98 -8.65
C GLU A 49 25.78 -31.31 -7.32
N GLU A 50 26.51 -31.57 -6.24
CA GLU A 50 26.28 -30.93 -4.94
C GLU A 50 26.57 -29.42 -5.00
N ALA A 51 27.66 -29.03 -5.67
CA ALA A 51 27.99 -27.63 -5.88
C ALA A 51 26.93 -26.91 -6.73
N ALA A 52 26.37 -27.57 -7.74
CA ALA A 52 25.28 -27.02 -8.54
C ALA A 52 24.00 -26.82 -7.71
N LYS A 53 23.59 -27.81 -6.91
CA LYS A 53 22.44 -27.71 -6.01
C LYS A 53 22.62 -26.61 -4.95
N ASN A 54 23.81 -26.50 -4.39
CA ASN A 54 24.11 -25.45 -3.40
C ASN A 54 24.08 -24.05 -4.01
N LYS A 55 24.56 -23.88 -5.25
CA LYS A 55 24.43 -22.61 -5.99
C LYS A 55 22.97 -22.24 -6.25
N GLU A 56 22.17 -23.19 -6.72
CA GLU A 56 20.74 -22.97 -6.98
C GLU A 56 19.97 -22.59 -5.70
N LEU A 57 20.27 -23.26 -4.57
CA LEU A 57 19.71 -22.89 -3.28
C LEU A 57 20.11 -21.48 -2.84
N ALA A 58 21.40 -21.14 -2.96
CA ALA A 58 21.90 -19.82 -2.60
C ALA A 58 21.23 -18.70 -3.43
N GLU A 59 21.05 -18.90 -4.74
CA GLU A 59 20.34 -17.96 -5.61
C GLU A 59 18.87 -17.83 -5.21
N ASN A 60 18.19 -18.94 -4.93
CA ASN A 60 16.82 -18.91 -4.44
C ASN A 60 16.67 -18.17 -3.10
N TYR A 61 17.60 -18.38 -2.17
CA TYR A 61 17.62 -17.65 -0.90
C TYR A 61 17.87 -16.16 -1.10
N LYS A 62 18.80 -15.79 -1.99
CA LYS A 62 19.07 -14.39 -2.35
C LYS A 62 17.82 -13.72 -2.93
N ILE A 63 17.15 -14.36 -3.89
CA ILE A 63 15.93 -13.84 -4.51
C ILE A 63 14.80 -13.70 -3.47
N ARG A 64 14.65 -14.67 -2.56
CA ARG A 64 13.65 -14.59 -1.49
C ARG A 64 13.96 -13.48 -0.49
N ALA A 65 15.21 -13.30 -0.12
CA ALA A 65 15.65 -12.21 0.75
C ALA A 65 15.39 -10.84 0.11
N GLU A 66 15.78 -10.66 -1.16
CA GLU A 66 15.53 -9.42 -1.91
C GLU A 66 14.02 -9.11 -2.03
N LYS A 67 13.19 -10.13 -2.28
CA LYS A 67 11.73 -9.99 -2.31
C LYS A 67 11.13 -9.69 -0.93
N ALA A 68 11.73 -10.19 0.15
CA ALA A 68 11.27 -9.89 1.50
C ALA A 68 11.65 -8.44 1.88
N GLU A 69 12.85 -8.00 1.53
CA GLU A 69 13.30 -6.63 1.77
C GLU A 69 12.53 -5.60 0.94
N SER A 70 12.19 -5.90 -0.32
CA SER A 70 11.35 -5.01 -1.13
C SER A 70 9.95 -4.85 -0.53
N LYS A 71 9.33 -5.95 -0.08
CA LYS A 71 8.03 -5.91 0.60
C LYS A 71 8.06 -5.18 1.94
N VAL A 72 9.19 -5.22 2.66
CA VAL A 72 9.34 -4.48 3.93
C VAL A 72 9.52 -2.99 3.66
N LYS A 73 10.22 -2.61 2.58
CA LYS A 73 10.32 -1.20 2.14
C LYS A 73 8.95 -0.64 1.71
N ASP A 74 8.13 -1.44 1.02
CA ASP A 74 6.76 -1.04 0.66
C ASP A 74 5.81 -0.96 1.86
N LYS A 75 6.09 -1.70 2.95
CA LYS A 75 5.31 -1.63 4.20
C LYS A 75 5.65 -0.44 5.10
N GLY A 76 6.46 0.51 4.64
CA GLY A 76 6.54 1.86 5.21
C GLY A 76 5.28 2.70 4.90
N GLU A 77 4.11 2.09 4.97
CA GLU A 77 2.84 2.60 4.46
C GLU A 77 2.19 3.67 5.38
N GLY A 78 2.95 4.16 6.35
CA GLY A 78 2.59 5.30 7.20
C GLY A 78 3.32 6.58 6.78
N LEU A 79 2.69 7.73 7.00
CA LEU A 79 3.39 9.02 6.93
C LEU A 79 4.59 8.98 7.90
N SER A 80 5.79 9.36 7.44
CA SER A 80 6.93 9.44 8.37
C SER A 80 6.69 10.57 9.38
N ASP A 81 7.35 10.52 10.53
CA ASP A 81 7.25 11.58 11.56
C ASP A 81 7.53 12.99 10.99
N LYS A 82 8.41 13.07 9.98
CA LYS A 82 8.73 14.32 9.27
C LYS A 82 7.57 14.79 8.39
N ASP A 83 6.86 13.86 7.76
CA ASP A 83 5.70 14.16 6.92
C ASP A 83 4.52 14.62 7.77
N ILE A 84 4.29 13.95 8.91
CA ILE A 84 3.28 14.35 9.91
C ILE A 84 3.56 15.78 10.39
N PHE A 85 4.80 16.06 10.81
CA PHE A 85 5.18 17.40 11.25
C PHE A 85 4.98 18.47 10.16
N THR A 86 5.24 18.12 8.90
CA THR A 86 5.07 19.04 7.78
C THR A 86 3.59 19.32 7.51
N LEU A 87 2.73 18.30 7.51
CA LEU A 87 1.29 18.44 7.30
C LEU A 87 0.64 19.28 8.41
N THR A 88 0.97 19.03 9.68
CA THR A 88 0.47 19.82 10.81
C THR A 88 0.91 21.27 10.74
N LYS A 89 2.16 21.54 10.36
CA LYS A 89 2.68 22.91 10.21
C LYS A 89 1.98 23.68 9.08
N SER A 90 1.51 22.97 8.07
CA SER A 90 0.88 23.55 6.88
C SER A 90 -0.63 23.77 7.01
N ASP A 91 -1.23 23.53 8.19
CA ASP A 91 -2.68 23.69 8.43
C ASP A 91 -3.55 22.91 7.43
N ILE A 92 -3.08 21.71 7.08
CA ILE A 92 -3.78 20.77 6.22
C ILE A 92 -4.73 19.93 7.07
N ASP A 93 -5.92 19.67 6.55
CA ASP A 93 -6.90 18.82 7.20
C ASP A 93 -6.60 17.33 7.00
N GLU A 94 -7.03 16.49 7.95
CA GLU A 94 -6.82 15.04 7.91
C GLU A 94 -7.39 14.40 6.64
N GLU A 95 -8.51 14.92 6.12
CA GLU A 95 -9.15 14.42 4.89
C GLU A 95 -8.25 14.58 3.64
N ASP A 96 -7.34 15.55 3.65
CA ASP A 96 -6.46 15.85 2.51
C ASP A 96 -5.10 15.13 2.63
N PHE A 97 -4.80 14.44 3.73
CA PHE A 97 -3.52 13.77 3.95
C PHE A 97 -3.26 12.64 2.95
N ASP A 98 -4.28 11.82 2.68
CA ASP A 98 -4.16 10.71 1.74
C ASP A 98 -3.95 11.21 0.31
N GLU A 99 -4.62 12.30 -0.09
CA GLU A 99 -4.43 12.94 -1.39
C GLU A 99 -2.98 13.41 -1.56
N ILE A 100 -2.42 14.10 -0.57
CA ILE A 100 -1.05 14.59 -0.61
C ILE A 100 -0.05 13.42 -0.65
N LYS A 101 -0.29 12.37 0.14
CA LYS A 101 0.54 11.17 0.15
C LYS A 101 0.51 10.46 -1.21
N ASN A 102 -0.66 10.33 -1.81
CA ASN A 102 -0.84 9.74 -3.14
C ASN A 102 -0.15 10.58 -4.21
N TYR A 103 -0.29 11.90 -4.16
CA TYR A 103 0.35 12.83 -5.08
C TYR A 103 1.88 12.77 -4.98
N ALA A 104 2.42 12.79 -3.76
CA ALA A 104 3.85 12.66 -3.49
C ALA A 104 4.39 11.33 -4.04
N SER A 105 3.67 10.24 -3.79
CA SER A 105 4.02 8.89 -4.28
C SER A 105 3.97 8.80 -5.80
N PHE A 106 2.93 9.37 -6.43
CA PHE A 106 2.76 9.38 -7.88
C PHE A 106 3.86 10.18 -8.59
N LYS A 107 4.20 11.36 -8.06
CA LYS A 107 5.27 12.20 -8.60
C LYS A 107 6.68 11.78 -8.16
N LYS A 108 6.80 10.80 -7.25
CA LYS A 108 8.06 10.36 -6.63
C LYS A 108 8.84 11.51 -5.97
N ILE A 109 8.13 12.41 -5.31
CA ILE A 109 8.67 13.55 -4.57
C ILE A 109 8.34 13.41 -3.08
N SER A 110 9.01 14.17 -2.22
CA SER A 110 8.66 14.19 -0.79
C SER A 110 7.32 14.90 -0.54
N VAL A 111 6.65 14.61 0.58
CA VAL A 111 5.41 15.30 1.00
C VAL A 111 5.64 16.82 1.10
N SER A 112 6.83 17.23 1.58
CA SER A 112 7.22 18.64 1.67
C SER A 112 7.35 19.33 0.31
N GLU A 113 7.69 18.60 -0.75
CA GLU A 113 7.77 19.11 -2.12
C GLU A 113 6.41 19.08 -2.79
N ALA A 114 5.59 18.06 -2.54
CA ALA A 114 4.21 18.00 -2.99
C ALA A 114 3.42 19.22 -2.49
N LEU A 115 3.59 19.60 -1.22
CA LEU A 115 2.95 20.78 -0.63
C LEU A 115 3.40 22.12 -1.25
N LYS A 116 4.50 22.17 -2.00
CA LYS A 116 4.93 23.36 -2.75
C LYS A 116 4.33 23.42 -4.15
N ASP A 117 3.74 22.33 -4.63
CA ASP A 117 3.15 22.29 -5.96
C ASP A 117 1.85 23.10 -5.98
N LYS A 118 1.81 24.11 -6.85
CA LYS A 118 0.68 25.03 -6.98
C LYS A 118 -0.63 24.33 -7.36
N THR A 119 -0.54 23.23 -8.12
CA THR A 119 -1.74 22.48 -8.55
C THR A 119 -2.40 21.79 -7.36
N LEU A 120 -1.60 21.13 -6.52
CA LEU A 120 -2.09 20.45 -5.32
C LEU A 120 -2.63 21.47 -4.29
N GLN A 121 -1.92 22.59 -4.10
CA GLN A 121 -2.39 23.66 -3.22
C GLN A 121 -3.74 24.24 -3.64
N SER A 122 -3.97 24.42 -4.95
CA SER A 122 -5.28 24.90 -5.45
C SER A 122 -6.39 23.91 -5.10
N ILE A 123 -6.18 22.61 -5.36
CA ILE A 123 -7.17 21.57 -5.08
C ILE A 123 -7.52 21.52 -3.58
N ILE A 124 -6.51 21.59 -2.71
CA ILE A 124 -6.72 21.58 -1.25
C ILE A 124 -7.45 22.84 -0.80
N SER A 125 -7.12 24.00 -1.38
CA SER A 125 -7.82 25.26 -1.08
C SER A 125 -9.29 25.20 -1.49
N ASP A 126 -9.58 24.71 -2.70
CA ASP A 126 -10.95 24.56 -3.20
C ASP A 126 -11.76 23.63 -2.30
N ARG A 127 -11.18 22.47 -1.91
CA ARG A 127 -11.81 21.55 -0.95
C ARG A 127 -12.02 22.18 0.42
N LYS A 128 -11.08 22.99 0.92
CA LYS A 128 -11.23 23.71 2.19
C LYS A 128 -12.40 24.68 2.12
N GLU A 129 -12.56 25.41 1.02
CA GLU A 129 -13.70 26.31 0.79
C GLU A 129 -15.02 25.56 0.66
N GLU A 130 -15.05 24.44 -0.05
CA GLU A 130 -16.22 23.56 -0.15
C GLU A 130 -16.65 23.06 1.23
N ARG A 131 -15.69 22.63 2.06
CA ARG A 131 -15.95 22.18 3.43
C ARG A 131 -16.45 23.30 4.33
N GLN A 132 -15.85 24.48 4.25
CA GLN A 132 -16.34 25.67 4.96
C GLN A 132 -17.76 26.04 4.53
N SER A 133 -18.03 26.03 3.22
CA SER A 133 -19.36 26.33 2.67
C SER A 133 -20.39 25.30 3.10
N ALA A 134 -20.05 24.02 3.07
CA ALA A 134 -20.90 22.93 3.52
C ALA A 134 -21.18 23.02 5.03
N ALA A 135 -20.16 23.31 5.85
CA ALA A 135 -20.31 23.49 7.29
C ALA A 135 -21.22 24.68 7.62
N VAL A 136 -21.04 25.81 6.93
CA VAL A 136 -21.89 27.00 7.06
C VAL A 136 -23.30 26.71 6.58
N ALA A 137 -23.49 25.99 5.48
CA ALA A 137 -24.79 25.59 4.99
C ALA A 137 -25.51 24.63 5.96
N ALA A 138 -24.78 23.67 6.54
CA ALA A 138 -25.32 22.76 7.55
C ALA A 138 -25.68 23.50 8.85
N ALA A 139 -24.86 24.45 9.30
CA ALA A 139 -25.18 25.29 10.45
C ALA A 139 -26.36 26.24 10.20
N ASN A 140 -26.49 26.75 8.97
CA ASN A 140 -27.60 27.59 8.54
C ASN A 140 -28.79 26.82 7.98
N ALA A 141 -28.72 25.49 7.94
CA ALA A 141 -29.87 24.61 7.75
C ALA A 141 -30.71 24.67 9.03
N LYS A 142 -31.28 25.85 9.29
CA LYS A 142 -32.51 25.99 10.06
C LYS A 142 -33.43 24.95 9.47
N SER A 143 -33.75 23.94 10.28
CA SER A 143 -34.92 23.08 10.12
C SER A 143 -35.96 23.86 9.33
N PRO A 144 -36.45 23.34 8.18
CA PRO A 144 -37.39 24.09 7.35
C PRO A 144 -38.41 24.65 8.32
N ARG A 145 -38.46 25.99 8.42
CA ARG A 145 -39.41 26.67 9.30
C ARG A 145 -40.74 26.18 8.78
N GLY A 146 -41.28 25.13 9.43
CA GLY A 146 -42.58 24.58 9.15
C GLY A 146 -43.46 25.81 9.13
N THR A 147 -44.11 26.04 7.99
CA THR A 147 -44.93 27.21 7.70
C THR A 147 -45.58 27.64 9.01
N SER A 148 -45.11 28.75 9.59
CA SER A 148 -45.54 29.14 10.93
C SER A 148 -47.06 29.16 10.89
N LYS A 149 -47.72 28.26 11.63
CA LYS A 149 -49.19 28.23 11.70
C LYS A 149 -49.60 29.66 12.02
N VAL A 150 -50.28 30.33 11.09
CA VAL A 150 -50.63 31.74 11.24
C VAL A 150 -51.46 31.82 12.52
N SER A 151 -51.03 32.66 13.48
CA SER A 151 -51.70 32.71 14.77
C SER A 151 -53.14 33.21 14.60
N PRO A 152 -54.11 32.74 15.40
CA PRO A 152 -55.51 33.17 15.30
C PRO A 152 -55.70 34.68 15.42
N GLU A 153 -54.83 35.35 16.19
CA GLU A 153 -54.80 36.81 16.34
C GLU A 153 -54.38 37.51 15.04
N THR A 154 -53.37 36.97 14.36
CA THR A 154 -52.91 37.49 13.06
C THR A 154 -53.97 37.27 11.97
N LEU A 155 -54.73 36.17 12.04
CA LEU A 155 -55.87 35.93 11.14
C LEU A 155 -56.98 36.96 11.37
N LEU A 156 -57.29 37.27 12.63
CA LEU A 156 -58.32 38.26 12.97
C LEU A 156 -57.94 39.67 12.49
N GLU A 157 -56.67 40.05 12.61
CA GLU A 157 -56.17 41.35 12.15
C GLU A 157 -56.20 41.47 10.63
N LYS A 158 -55.77 40.43 9.90
CA LYS A 158 -55.85 40.39 8.43
C LYS A 158 -57.29 40.43 7.92
N ALA A 159 -58.21 39.74 8.60
CA ALA A 159 -59.63 39.81 8.27
C ALA A 159 -60.22 41.20 8.52
N ARG A 160 -59.79 41.93 9.55
CA ARG A 160 -60.15 43.35 9.76
C ARG A 160 -59.64 44.25 8.64
N GLN A 161 -58.50 43.91 8.04
CA GLN A 161 -57.92 44.59 6.88
C GLN A 161 -58.53 44.15 5.54
N GLY A 162 -59.57 43.30 5.55
CA GLY A 162 -60.28 42.84 4.35
C GLY A 162 -59.63 41.65 3.65
N GLN A 163 -58.60 41.03 4.23
CA GLN A 163 -57.96 39.83 3.69
C GLN A 163 -58.51 38.58 4.39
N MET A 164 -59.40 37.87 3.71
CA MET A 164 -59.97 36.62 4.21
C MET A 164 -59.06 35.43 3.88
N PRO A 165 -58.84 34.48 4.81
CA PRO A 165 -58.12 33.25 4.50
C PRO A 165 -58.87 32.41 3.45
N GLU A 166 -58.14 31.81 2.51
CA GLU A 166 -58.71 30.95 1.46
C GLU A 166 -58.85 29.48 1.89
N LYS A 167 -58.22 29.09 2.99
CA LYS A 167 -58.24 27.72 3.51
C LYS A 167 -59.34 27.56 4.55
N ASP A 168 -60.16 26.53 4.40
CA ASP A 168 -61.27 26.21 5.32
C ASP A 168 -60.80 26.10 6.79
N GLU A 169 -59.66 25.47 7.04
CA GLU A 169 -59.10 25.35 8.41
C GLU A 169 -58.73 26.69 9.05
N ASP A 170 -58.36 27.69 8.26
CA ASP A 170 -57.99 29.02 8.76
C ASP A 170 -59.23 29.92 8.91
N ILE A 171 -60.30 29.62 8.15
CA ILE A 171 -61.63 30.24 8.32
C ILE A 171 -62.24 29.79 9.64
N GLU A 172 -62.17 28.50 9.99
CA GLU A 172 -62.66 27.99 11.29
C GLU A 172 -61.94 28.65 12.47
N LYS A 173 -60.61 28.74 12.41
CA LYS A 173 -59.79 29.42 13.44
C LYS A 173 -60.11 30.92 13.54
N LEU A 174 -60.41 31.58 12.42
CA LEU A 174 -60.83 32.98 12.40
C LEU A 174 -62.17 33.16 13.12
N VAL A 175 -63.14 32.28 12.84
CA VAL A 175 -64.46 32.30 13.48
C VAL A 175 -64.32 32.10 14.99
N GLU A 176 -63.52 31.14 15.42
CA GLU A 176 -63.25 30.90 16.84
C GLU A 176 -62.57 32.11 17.52
N ALA A 177 -61.56 32.71 16.87
CA ALA A 177 -60.90 33.93 17.35
C ALA A 177 -61.88 35.11 17.48
N ARG A 178 -62.82 35.25 16.54
CA ARG A 178 -63.86 36.29 16.58
C ARG A 178 -64.84 36.07 17.74
N ILE A 179 -65.25 34.84 18.00
CA ILE A 179 -66.14 34.51 19.12
C ILE A 179 -65.44 34.78 20.46
N ASN A 180 -64.18 34.37 20.59
CA ASN A 180 -63.41 34.55 21.82
C ASN A 180 -63.09 36.03 22.12
N SER A 181 -62.80 36.84 21.09
CA SER A 181 -62.61 38.28 21.28
C SER A 181 -63.89 39.01 21.71
N LYS A 182 -65.07 38.55 21.24
CA LYS A 182 -66.36 39.11 21.64
C LYS A 182 -66.80 38.68 23.05
N LYS A 183 -66.32 37.55 23.56
CA LYS A 183 -66.60 37.08 24.94
C LYS A 183 -65.70 37.74 26.00
N ARG A 184 -64.57 38.31 25.60
CA ARG A 184 -63.57 38.91 26.51
C ARG A 184 -63.64 40.44 26.60
N GLY A 185 -64.48 41.08 25.79
CA GLY A 185 -64.86 42.50 25.92
C GLY A 185 -66.26 42.62 26.51
#